data_AF-A0A2V6N5P1-F1
#
_entry.id   AF-A0A2V6N5P1-F1
#
_cell.length_a   1.000
_cell.length_b   1.000
_cell.length_c   1.000
_cell.angle_alpha   90.00
_cell.angle_beta   90.00
_cell.angle_gamma   90.00
#
_symmetry.space_group_name_H-M   'P 1'
#
loop_
_entity.id
_entity.type
_entity.pdbx_description
1 polymer ?
#
loop_
_entity_poly.entity_id
_entity_poly.type
_entity_poly.pdbx_seq_one_letter_code
_entity_poly.pdbx_strand_id
1 'polypeptide(L)'
;MRMEWSLRTTSRPSVAKKRIAGVTDMRDMNRSLAIALGLFTATMVSGCGSGTSVPPPPPPPPISVSVSPTSASIPVNATQQFTATLQNDPSNKGVTWALMQDGASCSAKCGTLSATSSASGTPTTYTAPATVPSDPNVAIIATPVADTNAAVGSSITITVGTVKLVPASLSFGTVRVGQSSSPQSTTLTNTGNTTLSIASITITGTEHGDFSQTKTCGTSVGAGNSCTITVTFKPTASGPRSANLSISDNSTGSPQQVHLSGKGSSNLTASVRSALAISPTAAVPGPTGPSNVGTRVMDLVDSSRDDPFLADGSKRELLVRFWYPASLKEACQPAQYTSPKIWRYFSQLAGIPLPEIRTNSCLNAPVADGVHPVVVFTPGYTATFTDYTFIFEDLASRGYVVASVAHTHETTAVEFPDGRFVQSVLGSHLGKILRGDVPALRFAMSVRLSDLEFVVNELELLNARSDSPFAGKLDMSAVALAGHSMGGLAALLGVERDPRFRAGIIIDGDVPDALVSQTQTPVLILAAGREAWSDDESRLWANLRGPRLAVNLRGAEHLTPSDAVWLAKDAIATGAMGPEKTMAAVRNYIGAFLDANLRGKPWDPLLIGPSSDFPDADVTTQNELLRGEP
;
A
#
# COMPACT_ATOMS: atom_id res chain seq x y z
N MET A 1 23.89 -47.14 -37.95
CA MET A 1 23.88 -46.83 -36.49
C MET A 1 22.52 -46.20 -36.20
N ARG A 2 21.43 -46.89 -35.83
CA ARG A 2 21.13 -47.93 -34.82
C ARG A 2 21.44 -47.53 -33.36
N MET A 3 20.38 -47.16 -32.64
CA MET A 3 19.89 -47.63 -31.31
C MET A 3 19.01 -46.50 -30.75
N GLU A 4 17.67 -46.53 -30.70
CA GLU A 4 16.71 -47.47 -30.09
C GLU A 4 17.12 -48.00 -28.72
N TRP A 5 16.40 -47.56 -27.67
CA TRP A 5 15.92 -48.41 -26.57
C TRP A 5 14.51 -47.97 -26.15
N SER A 6 13.57 -48.91 -26.28
CA SER A 6 12.23 -48.92 -25.69
C SER A 6 12.23 -49.95 -24.57
N LEU A 7 11.51 -49.71 -23.47
CA LEU A 7 10.86 -50.79 -22.72
C LEU A 7 9.54 -50.29 -22.07
N ARG A 8 8.47 -50.99 -22.48
CA ARG A 8 7.13 -51.17 -21.90
C ARG A 8 7.24 -51.85 -20.51
N THR A 9 6.28 -51.97 -19.56
CA THR A 9 4.80 -51.84 -19.49
C THR A 9 4.32 -52.05 -18.03
N THR A 10 3.05 -51.70 -17.75
CA THR A 10 2.07 -52.24 -16.75
C THR A 10 2.29 -51.90 -15.26
N SER A 11 1.30 -51.56 -14.41
CA SER A 11 -0.16 -51.82 -14.37
C SER A 11 -0.87 -50.87 -13.38
N ARG A 12 -2.21 -50.71 -13.52
CA ARG A 12 -3.15 -50.02 -12.58
C ARG A 12 -3.35 -50.82 -11.27
N PRO A 13 -3.93 -50.22 -10.19
CA PRO A 13 -5.39 -50.12 -9.98
C PRO A 13 -5.84 -48.72 -9.47
N SER A 14 -6.83 -48.04 -10.05
CA SER A 14 -8.29 -48.04 -9.77
C SER A 14 -8.77 -47.80 -8.32
N VAL A 15 -9.30 -46.59 -8.10
CA VAL A 15 -10.61 -46.22 -7.50
C VAL A 15 -10.86 -46.51 -6.02
N ALA A 16 -11.02 -45.42 -5.25
CA ALA A 16 -12.21 -45.23 -4.39
C ALA A 16 -12.63 -43.75 -4.40
N LYS A 17 -13.89 -43.52 -4.82
CA LYS A 17 -14.63 -42.26 -4.75
C LYS A 17 -15.00 -41.94 -3.29
N LYS A 18 -14.97 -40.66 -2.90
CA LYS A 18 -16.14 -40.05 -2.25
C LYS A 18 -16.19 -38.54 -2.48
N ARG A 19 -17.38 -38.11 -2.92
CA ARG A 19 -17.81 -36.77 -3.31
C ARG A 19 -18.36 -36.00 -2.10
N ILE A 20 -18.06 -34.69 -2.08
CA ILE A 20 -18.98 -33.53 -1.96
C ILE A 20 -19.80 -33.40 -0.67
N ALA A 21 -19.57 -32.29 0.08
CA ALA A 21 -20.48 -31.14 0.20
C ALA A 21 -20.18 -30.33 1.47
N GLY A 22 -20.29 -28.99 1.39
CA GLY A 22 -20.80 -28.19 2.50
C GLY A 22 -19.91 -27.06 3.00
N VAL A 23 -19.78 -26.00 2.19
CA VAL A 23 -19.52 -24.64 2.66
C VAL A 23 -20.79 -24.11 3.32
N THR A 24 -20.70 -23.52 4.51
CA THR A 24 -21.55 -22.37 4.86
C THR A 24 -20.81 -21.46 5.85
N ASP A 25 -20.60 -20.24 5.36
CA ASP A 25 -20.23 -18.99 6.01
C ASP A 25 -21.10 -18.65 7.24
N MET A 26 -20.57 -17.90 8.21
CA MET A 26 -21.28 -16.75 8.79
C MET A 26 -20.41 -15.90 9.72
N ARG A 27 -20.41 -14.62 9.38
CA ARG A 27 -19.93 -13.44 10.08
C ARG A 27 -20.70 -13.13 11.37
N ASP A 28 -20.09 -12.21 12.13
CA ASP A 28 -20.70 -11.19 12.99
C ASP A 28 -21.37 -11.63 14.28
N MET A 29 -20.71 -11.32 15.40
CA MET A 29 -21.39 -11.16 16.68
C MET A 29 -20.86 -9.92 17.40
N ASN A 30 -21.55 -8.79 17.19
CA ASN A 30 -21.45 -7.63 18.05
C ASN A 30 -22.86 -7.05 18.30
N ARG A 31 -23.25 -7.09 19.58
CA ARG A 31 -24.22 -6.21 20.28
C ARG A 31 -25.71 -6.31 19.91
N SER A 32 -26.55 -6.71 20.88
CA SER A 32 -27.21 -5.74 21.78
C SER A 32 -28.33 -6.36 22.62
N LEU A 33 -28.35 -5.92 23.88
CA LEU A 33 -29.44 -5.68 24.84
C LEU A 33 -30.91 -5.71 24.34
N ALA A 34 -31.78 -6.25 25.20
CA ALA A 34 -33.10 -5.73 25.64
C ALA A 34 -34.36 -6.60 25.41
N ILE A 35 -34.92 -7.06 26.55
CA ILE A 35 -36.32 -6.88 27.01
C ILE A 35 -37.49 -7.60 26.29
N ALA A 36 -38.19 -8.40 27.12
CA ALA A 36 -39.65 -8.63 27.24
C ALA A 36 -40.37 -9.78 26.51
N LEU A 37 -41.21 -10.44 27.34
CA LEU A 37 -42.48 -11.15 27.09
C LEU A 37 -42.43 -12.37 26.16
N GLY A 38 -42.96 -13.54 26.49
CA GLY A 38 -44.13 -13.85 27.29
C GLY A 38 -45.14 -14.62 26.41
N LEU A 39 -45.53 -15.81 26.88
CA LEU A 39 -46.78 -16.57 26.60
C LEU A 39 -46.82 -17.73 25.56
N PHE A 40 -47.50 -18.78 26.07
CA PHE A 40 -48.24 -19.89 25.43
C PHE A 40 -47.41 -20.99 24.72
N THR A 41 -47.61 -22.29 24.98
CA THR A 41 -48.88 -23.00 25.22
C THR A 41 -48.76 -24.18 26.20
N ALA A 42 -49.82 -24.35 26.99
CA ALA A 42 -50.13 -25.56 27.73
C ALA A 42 -50.99 -26.50 26.89
N THR A 43 -50.75 -27.80 26.98
CA THR A 43 -51.74 -28.85 26.74
C THR A 43 -51.72 -29.81 27.91
N MET A 44 -52.80 -29.76 28.70
CA MET A 44 -53.13 -30.77 29.72
C MET A 44 -53.77 -31.98 29.05
N VAL A 45 -53.38 -33.19 29.47
CA VAL A 45 -54.28 -34.35 29.60
C VAL A 45 -53.92 -35.13 30.88
N SER A 46 -54.77 -34.93 31.88
CA SER A 46 -55.24 -35.82 32.95
C SER A 46 -54.49 -37.11 33.34
N GLY A 47 -54.24 -37.24 34.65
CA GLY A 47 -54.11 -38.52 35.36
C GLY A 47 -53.85 -38.33 36.86
N CYS A 48 -54.87 -38.59 37.70
CA CYS A 48 -54.88 -38.41 39.16
C CYS A 48 -53.80 -39.19 39.93
N GLY A 49 -53.33 -38.62 41.05
CA GLY A 49 -52.60 -39.35 42.09
C GLY A 49 -52.03 -38.44 43.19
N SER A 50 -52.70 -38.40 44.33
CA SER A 50 -52.33 -37.67 45.54
C SER A 50 -50.98 -38.12 46.15
N GLY A 51 -50.10 -37.16 46.45
CA GLY A 51 -48.92 -37.36 47.29
C GLY A 51 -48.07 -36.08 47.39
N THR A 52 -48.28 -35.28 48.44
CA THR A 52 -47.44 -34.11 48.74
C THR A 52 -46.08 -34.56 49.26
N SER A 53 -45.08 -34.62 48.38
CA SER A 53 -43.67 -34.49 48.75
C SER A 53 -43.12 -33.22 48.12
N VAL A 54 -42.79 -32.24 48.95
CA VAL A 54 -42.02 -31.07 48.52
C VAL A 54 -40.67 -31.61 48.01
N PRO A 55 -40.26 -31.36 46.75
CA PRO A 55 -38.95 -31.77 46.29
C PRO A 55 -37.89 -31.07 47.16
N PRO A 56 -36.81 -31.77 47.57
CA PRO A 56 -35.75 -31.14 48.33
C PRO A 56 -35.22 -29.92 47.56
N PRO A 57 -34.85 -28.83 48.24
CA PRO A 57 -34.27 -27.66 47.59
C PRO A 57 -33.07 -28.12 46.74
N PRO A 58 -32.88 -27.53 45.54
CA PRO A 58 -31.71 -27.84 44.71
C PRO A 58 -30.44 -27.63 45.54
N PRO A 59 -29.41 -28.48 45.37
CA PRO A 59 -28.16 -28.31 46.09
C PRO A 59 -27.61 -26.90 45.84
N PRO A 60 -27.06 -26.22 46.85
CA PRO A 60 -26.48 -24.90 46.66
C PRO A 60 -25.40 -24.99 45.55
N PRO A 61 -25.32 -23.98 44.68
CA PRO A 61 -24.33 -23.98 43.60
C PRO A 61 -22.92 -24.08 44.20
N PRO A 62 -22.00 -24.81 43.54
CA PRO A 62 -20.64 -24.97 44.04
C PRO A 62 -19.92 -23.62 44.09
N ILE A 63 -18.98 -23.51 45.02
CA ILE A 63 -18.08 -22.35 45.10
C ILE A 63 -17.26 -22.30 43.81
N SER A 64 -17.18 -21.12 43.21
CA SER A 64 -16.33 -20.87 42.04
C SER A 64 -15.42 -19.69 42.31
N VAL A 65 -14.23 -19.72 41.70
CA VAL A 65 -13.25 -18.64 41.79
C VAL A 65 -12.78 -18.27 40.39
N SER A 66 -12.49 -16.99 40.21
CA SER A 66 -11.86 -16.45 39.00
C SER A 66 -10.69 -15.57 39.39
N VAL A 67 -9.63 -15.53 38.59
CA VAL A 67 -8.43 -14.72 38.82
C VAL A 67 -8.25 -13.75 37.64
N SER A 68 -7.96 -12.48 37.96
CA SER A 68 -7.67 -11.44 36.97
C SER A 68 -6.35 -10.71 37.30
N PRO A 69 -5.46 -10.47 36.32
CA PRO A 69 -5.53 -10.97 34.95
C PRO A 69 -5.35 -12.50 34.88
N THR A 70 -5.78 -13.13 33.78
CA THR A 70 -5.62 -14.59 33.58
C THR A 70 -4.20 -14.98 33.15
N SER A 71 -3.46 -14.04 32.54
CA SER A 71 -2.02 -14.15 32.34
C SER A 71 -1.31 -12.79 32.42
N ALA A 72 -0.01 -12.79 32.74
CA ALA A 72 0.82 -11.58 32.74
C ALA A 72 2.27 -11.90 32.37
N SER A 73 2.92 -10.99 31.64
CA SER A 73 4.37 -11.04 31.38
C SER A 73 5.04 -9.94 32.19
N ILE A 74 5.84 -10.33 33.19
CA ILE A 74 6.30 -9.44 34.26
C ILE A 74 7.83 -9.37 34.24
N PRO A 75 8.42 -8.19 34.00
CA PRO A 75 9.87 -8.03 34.10
C PRO A 75 10.39 -8.36 35.50
N VAL A 76 11.62 -8.86 35.60
CA VAL A 76 12.34 -9.01 36.87
C VAL A 76 12.32 -7.71 37.68
N ASN A 77 12.16 -7.83 39.00
CA ASN A 77 11.93 -6.73 39.95
C ASN A 77 10.65 -5.89 39.72
N ALA A 78 9.80 -6.23 38.75
CA ALA A 78 8.50 -5.57 38.59
C ALA A 78 7.42 -6.27 39.41
N THR A 79 6.31 -5.54 39.59
CA THR A 79 5.15 -6.01 40.37
C THR A 79 3.89 -6.05 39.51
N GLN A 80 3.02 -7.02 39.75
CA GLN A 80 1.69 -7.12 39.15
C GLN A 80 0.66 -7.48 40.22
N GLN A 81 -0.50 -6.83 40.18
CA GLN A 81 -1.63 -7.17 41.04
C GLN A 81 -2.47 -8.28 40.41
N PHE A 82 -2.91 -9.22 41.25
CA PHE A 82 -3.85 -10.28 40.91
C PHE A 82 -5.03 -10.25 41.90
N THR A 83 -6.23 -10.34 41.36
CA THR A 83 -7.47 -10.34 42.15
C THR A 83 -8.23 -11.64 41.94
N ALA A 84 -8.59 -12.31 43.03
CA ALA A 84 -9.48 -13.46 43.00
C ALA A 84 -10.91 -13.03 43.37
N THR A 85 -11.90 -13.45 42.61
CA THR A 85 -13.31 -13.20 42.89
C THR A 85 -14.04 -14.53 43.09
N LEU A 86 -14.59 -14.71 44.28
CA LEU A 86 -15.40 -15.87 44.68
C LEU A 86 -16.89 -15.63 44.39
N GLN A 87 -17.57 -16.68 43.93
CA GLN A 87 -19.03 -16.75 43.86
C GLN A 87 -19.51 -17.96 44.66
N ASN A 88 -20.74 -17.86 45.18
CA ASN A 88 -21.40 -18.92 45.95
C ASN A 88 -20.63 -19.37 47.22
N ASP A 89 -19.80 -18.48 47.80
CA ASP A 89 -19.09 -18.72 49.07
C ASP A 89 -19.81 -18.02 50.25
N PRO A 90 -20.75 -18.70 50.95
CA PRO A 90 -21.45 -18.11 52.09
C PRO A 90 -20.56 -17.93 53.32
N SER A 91 -19.39 -18.58 53.37
CA SER A 91 -18.46 -18.48 54.49
C SER A 91 -17.62 -17.21 54.44
N ASN A 92 -17.47 -16.62 53.24
CA ASN A 92 -16.73 -15.41 52.93
C ASN A 92 -15.33 -15.38 53.56
N LYS A 93 -14.66 -16.54 53.60
CA LYS A 93 -13.32 -16.71 54.20
C LYS A 93 -12.19 -16.29 53.26
N GLY A 94 -12.51 -15.99 51.99
CA GLY A 94 -11.55 -15.52 51.00
C GLY A 94 -10.75 -16.65 50.35
N VAL A 95 -9.58 -16.30 49.82
CA VAL A 95 -8.68 -17.23 49.12
C VAL A 95 -7.31 -17.29 49.79
N THR A 96 -6.66 -18.44 49.69
CA THR A 96 -5.22 -18.57 49.88
C THR A 96 -4.50 -18.52 48.54
N TRP A 97 -3.38 -17.82 48.49
CA TRP A 97 -2.55 -17.68 47.30
C TRP A 97 -1.29 -18.53 47.42
N ALA A 98 -0.97 -19.25 46.36
CA ALA A 98 0.28 -19.99 46.24
C ALA A 98 0.94 -19.70 44.89
N LEU A 99 2.27 -19.69 44.88
CA LEU A 99 3.04 -19.71 43.65
C LEU A 99 3.49 -21.14 43.37
N MET A 100 3.34 -21.57 42.13
CA MET A 100 3.75 -22.89 41.66
C MET A 100 4.61 -22.78 40.41
N GLN A 101 5.58 -23.68 40.29
CA GLN A 101 6.46 -23.81 39.15
C GLN A 101 6.76 -25.30 38.97
N ASP A 102 6.62 -25.83 37.74
CA ASP A 102 6.73 -27.27 37.45
C ASP A 102 5.89 -28.18 38.38
N GLY A 103 4.71 -27.72 38.78
CA GLY A 103 3.80 -28.47 39.67
C GLY A 103 4.22 -28.51 41.14
N ALA A 104 5.30 -27.83 41.53
CA ALA A 104 5.74 -27.69 42.92
C ALA A 104 5.52 -26.26 43.43
N SER A 105 5.29 -26.10 44.75
CA SER A 105 5.24 -24.76 45.34
C SER A 105 6.61 -24.09 45.25
N CYS A 106 6.63 -22.83 44.82
CA CYS A 106 7.85 -22.07 44.65
C CYS A 106 7.74 -20.76 45.44
N SER A 107 8.78 -20.40 46.22
CA SER A 107 8.84 -19.09 46.87
C SER A 107 10.29 -18.64 47.09
N ALA A 108 10.46 -17.32 47.01
CA ALA A 108 11.65 -16.51 46.72
C ALA A 108 12.29 -16.72 45.34
N LYS A 109 12.46 -17.96 44.88
CA LYS A 109 13.11 -18.24 43.57
C LYS A 109 12.27 -17.82 42.36
N CYS A 110 10.95 -17.98 42.44
CA CYS A 110 10.00 -17.68 41.37
C CYS A 110 9.22 -16.38 41.62
N GLY A 111 9.59 -15.62 42.66
CA GLY A 111 8.91 -14.39 43.09
C GLY A 111 8.35 -14.45 44.50
N THR A 112 7.67 -13.36 44.89
CA THR A 112 7.04 -13.19 46.21
C THR A 112 5.65 -12.60 46.07
N LEU A 113 4.79 -12.86 47.06
CA LEU A 113 3.45 -12.29 47.16
C LEU A 113 3.41 -11.34 48.36
N SER A 114 2.77 -10.18 48.22
CA SER A 114 2.56 -9.24 49.32
C SER A 114 1.66 -9.82 50.42
N ALA A 115 0.74 -10.73 50.05
CA ALA A 115 -0.09 -11.49 50.97
C ALA A 115 -0.39 -12.89 50.42
N THR A 116 -0.31 -13.91 51.28
CA THR A 116 -0.65 -15.31 50.96
C THR A 116 -2.11 -15.66 51.23
N SER A 117 -2.91 -14.69 51.68
CA SER A 117 -4.37 -14.79 51.78
C SER A 117 -5.00 -13.42 51.52
N SER A 118 -6.20 -13.40 50.94
CA SER A 118 -6.98 -12.18 50.76
C SER A 118 -8.49 -12.47 50.76
N ALA A 119 -9.30 -11.46 51.10
CA ALA A 119 -10.74 -11.53 50.91
C ALA A 119 -11.09 -11.53 49.40
N SER A 120 -12.27 -12.05 49.05
CA SER A 120 -12.78 -11.97 47.68
C SER A 120 -12.77 -10.53 47.17
N GLY A 121 -12.29 -10.31 45.94
CA GLY A 121 -12.18 -8.99 45.32
C GLY A 121 -11.01 -8.13 45.81
N THR A 122 -10.22 -8.58 46.79
CA THR A 122 -9.04 -7.87 47.29
C THR A 122 -7.77 -8.38 46.58
N PRO A 123 -6.96 -7.49 45.96
CA PRO A 123 -5.77 -7.90 45.21
C PRO A 123 -4.63 -8.37 46.13
N THR A 124 -3.84 -9.32 45.66
CA THR A 124 -2.47 -9.58 46.13
C THR A 124 -1.47 -9.08 45.08
N THR A 125 -0.30 -8.62 45.51
CA THR A 125 0.75 -8.14 44.59
C THR A 125 1.83 -9.21 44.46
N TYR A 126 2.03 -9.70 43.25
CA TYR A 126 3.18 -10.51 42.89
C TYR A 126 4.37 -9.62 42.56
N THR A 127 5.55 -9.96 43.08
CA THR A 127 6.83 -9.33 42.77
C THR A 127 7.76 -10.35 42.14
N ALA A 128 8.21 -10.08 40.91
CA ALA A 128 9.13 -10.94 40.18
C ALA A 128 10.52 -10.95 40.83
N PRO A 129 11.27 -12.06 40.76
CA PRO A 129 12.63 -12.15 41.30
C PRO A 129 13.60 -11.23 40.56
N ALA A 130 14.81 -11.05 41.10
CA ALA A 130 15.84 -10.17 40.52
C ALA A 130 16.49 -10.73 39.24
N THR A 131 16.35 -12.03 38.99
CA THR A 131 16.87 -12.73 37.81
C THR A 131 15.79 -13.64 37.25
N VAL A 132 15.73 -13.80 35.92
CA VAL A 132 14.82 -14.77 35.30
C VAL A 132 15.24 -16.18 35.75
N PRO A 133 14.34 -16.98 36.36
CA PRO A 133 14.66 -18.35 36.75
C PRO A 133 14.88 -19.24 35.52
N SER A 134 15.45 -20.43 35.73
CA SER A 134 15.70 -21.39 34.63
C SER A 134 14.45 -21.78 33.86
N ASP A 135 13.31 -21.84 34.55
CA ASP A 135 11.99 -21.84 33.92
C ASP A 135 11.31 -20.48 34.23
N PRO A 136 10.93 -19.70 33.22
CA PRO A 136 10.34 -18.38 33.43
C PRO A 136 8.85 -18.43 33.78
N ASN A 137 8.20 -19.60 33.70
CA ASN A 137 6.76 -19.72 33.87
C ASN A 137 6.40 -20.02 35.33
N VAL A 138 5.50 -19.22 35.89
CA VAL A 138 5.03 -19.33 37.26
C VAL A 138 3.51 -19.31 37.24
N ALA A 139 2.87 -20.22 37.95
CA ALA A 139 1.43 -20.17 38.17
C ALA A 139 1.14 -19.52 39.53
N ILE A 140 0.32 -18.46 39.54
CA ILE A 140 -0.29 -17.96 40.77
C ILE A 140 -1.65 -18.63 40.94
N ILE A 141 -1.78 -19.44 41.98
CA ILE A 141 -2.98 -20.23 42.28
C ILE A 141 -3.78 -19.54 43.37
N ALA A 142 -5.04 -19.26 43.09
CA ALA A 142 -6.03 -18.87 44.09
C ALA A 142 -6.85 -20.10 44.49
N THR A 143 -6.80 -20.46 45.77
CA THR A 143 -7.59 -21.57 46.34
C THR A 143 -8.63 -21.01 47.30
N PRO A 144 -9.94 -21.22 47.08
CA PRO A 144 -10.97 -20.83 48.05
C PRO A 144 -10.76 -21.54 49.38
N VAL A 145 -10.79 -20.80 50.49
CA VAL A 145 -10.57 -21.38 51.83
C VAL A 145 -11.68 -22.38 52.20
N ALA A 146 -12.89 -22.17 51.67
CA ALA A 146 -14.05 -23.01 51.94
C ALA A 146 -14.17 -24.24 51.04
N ASP A 147 -13.46 -24.29 49.91
CA ASP A 147 -13.39 -25.46 49.02
C ASP A 147 -12.04 -25.50 48.29
N THR A 148 -11.16 -26.38 48.77
CA THR A 148 -9.81 -26.51 48.22
C THR A 148 -9.78 -27.17 46.84
N ASN A 149 -10.87 -27.80 46.39
CA ASN A 149 -10.94 -28.43 45.06
C ASN A 149 -11.24 -27.43 43.95
N ALA A 150 -11.72 -26.23 44.30
CA ALA A 150 -12.08 -25.18 43.35
C ALA A 150 -10.90 -24.23 43.01
N ALA A 151 -9.65 -24.67 43.15
CA ALA A 151 -8.48 -23.83 42.89
C ALA A 151 -8.36 -23.43 41.40
N VAL A 152 -7.98 -22.17 41.14
CA VAL A 152 -7.75 -21.66 39.78
C VAL A 152 -6.41 -20.94 39.69
N GLY A 153 -5.66 -21.23 38.63
CA GLY A 153 -4.38 -20.61 38.35
C GLY A 153 -4.45 -19.49 37.32
N SER A 154 -3.57 -18.51 37.47
CA SER A 154 -3.18 -17.58 36.42
C SER A 154 -1.70 -17.78 36.06
N SER A 155 -1.37 -17.62 34.78
CA SER A 155 -0.01 -17.81 34.27
C SER A 155 0.80 -16.52 34.27
N ILE A 156 1.97 -16.56 34.87
CA ILE A 156 2.97 -15.49 34.89
C ILE A 156 4.18 -15.96 34.08
N THR A 157 4.67 -15.12 33.17
CA THR A 157 5.98 -15.32 32.54
C THR A 157 6.91 -14.22 33.02
N ILE A 158 8.00 -14.60 33.69
CA ILE A 158 9.04 -13.66 34.14
C ILE A 158 9.95 -13.32 32.97
N THR A 159 10.20 -12.03 32.75
CA THR A 159 11.00 -11.53 31.62
C THR A 159 12.13 -10.63 32.08
N VAL A 160 13.12 -10.34 31.24
CA VAL A 160 14.13 -9.30 31.53
C VAL A 160 13.66 -7.88 31.18
N GLY A 161 12.45 -7.72 30.62
CA GLY A 161 11.93 -6.45 30.11
C GLY A 161 11.26 -6.56 28.73
N THR A 162 10.69 -5.44 28.28
CA THR A 162 10.17 -5.24 26.92
C THR A 162 11.07 -4.26 26.15
N VAL A 163 11.16 -4.45 24.84
CA VAL A 163 11.91 -3.58 23.93
C VAL A 163 10.93 -2.77 23.09
N LYS A 164 11.24 -1.49 22.87
CA LYS A 164 10.48 -0.62 21.97
C LYS A 164 11.36 -0.13 20.84
N LEU A 165 10.89 -0.31 19.59
CA LEU A 165 11.53 0.18 18.37
C LEU A 165 10.70 1.30 17.76
N VAL A 166 11.33 2.45 17.49
CA VAL A 166 10.64 3.59 16.86
C VAL A 166 11.53 4.23 15.78
N PRO A 167 11.08 4.25 14.51
CA PRO A 167 9.91 3.54 13.97
C PRO A 167 10.14 2.01 13.85
N ALA A 168 9.06 1.24 13.73
CA ALA A 168 9.09 -0.22 13.53
C ALA A 168 9.20 -0.65 12.05
N SER A 169 9.19 0.31 11.13
CA SER A 169 9.48 0.11 9.70
C SER A 169 10.30 1.29 9.16
N LEU A 170 11.17 1.00 8.19
CA LEU A 170 11.99 1.98 7.47
C LEU A 170 11.75 1.82 5.97
N SER A 171 11.24 2.87 5.34
CA SER A 171 10.97 2.89 3.89
C SER A 171 11.91 3.85 3.19
N PHE A 172 12.77 3.34 2.33
CA PHE A 172 13.82 4.08 1.63
C PHE A 172 13.35 4.72 0.32
N GLY A 173 12.06 4.58 0.00
CA GLY A 173 11.50 5.07 -1.26
C GLY A 173 12.19 4.44 -2.47
N THR A 174 12.25 5.20 -3.56
CA THR A 174 12.89 4.75 -4.80
C THR A 174 14.34 5.25 -4.87
N VAL A 175 15.28 4.33 -4.99
CA VAL A 175 16.71 4.59 -5.11
C VAL A 175 17.24 3.95 -6.36
N ARG A 176 18.11 4.65 -7.08
CA ARG A 176 18.70 4.15 -8.32
C ARG A 176 19.62 2.96 -8.06
N VAL A 177 19.55 1.94 -8.91
CA VAL A 177 20.41 0.75 -8.82
C VAL A 177 21.88 1.16 -8.77
N GLY A 178 22.59 0.66 -7.75
CA GLY A 178 23.99 0.97 -7.49
C GLY A 178 24.26 2.28 -6.72
N GLN A 179 23.25 3.11 -6.44
CA GLN A 179 23.36 4.29 -5.59
C GLN A 179 22.85 4.02 -4.18
N SER A 180 23.33 4.78 -3.19
CA SER A 180 22.90 4.65 -1.80
C SER A 180 21.84 5.68 -1.45
N SER A 181 20.86 5.29 -0.65
CA SER A 181 19.86 6.17 -0.06
C SER A 181 20.48 7.15 0.93
N SER A 182 19.72 8.18 1.31
CA SER A 182 19.96 8.81 2.61
C SER A 182 19.72 7.77 3.72
N PRO A 183 20.55 7.76 4.79
CA PRO A 183 20.37 6.82 5.88
C PRO A 183 19.05 7.08 6.63
N GLN A 184 18.41 6.01 7.10
CA GLN A 184 17.28 6.09 8.03
C GLN A 184 17.59 5.36 9.32
N SER A 185 16.95 5.74 10.41
CA SER A 185 17.28 5.19 11.72
C SER A 185 16.04 4.76 12.48
N THR A 186 16.19 3.68 13.24
CA THR A 186 15.26 3.25 14.30
C THR A 186 15.95 3.36 15.64
N THR A 187 15.20 3.75 16.67
CA THR A 187 15.67 3.84 18.05
C THR A 187 15.17 2.63 18.83
N LEU A 188 16.11 1.84 19.33
CA LEU A 188 15.85 0.76 20.27
C LEU A 188 15.90 1.32 21.68
N THR A 189 14.80 1.21 22.42
CA THR A 189 14.69 1.61 23.83
C THR A 189 14.43 0.40 24.70
N ASN A 190 15.25 0.22 25.73
CA ASN A 190 14.98 -0.77 26.77
C ASN A 190 13.96 -0.18 27.76
N THR A 191 12.70 -0.58 27.64
CA THR A 191 11.62 -0.15 28.55
C THR A 191 11.48 -1.04 29.78
N GLY A 192 12.36 -2.04 29.93
CA GLY A 192 12.45 -2.87 31.12
C GLY A 192 13.24 -2.23 32.26
N ASN A 193 13.23 -2.93 33.40
CA ASN A 193 13.90 -2.49 34.64
C ASN A 193 15.30 -3.10 34.83
N THR A 194 15.75 -3.96 33.91
CA THR A 194 17.10 -4.55 33.91
C THR A 194 17.79 -4.35 32.57
N THR A 195 19.11 -4.52 32.57
CA THR A 195 19.93 -4.41 31.37
C THR A 195 19.51 -5.41 30.30
N LEU A 196 19.19 -4.91 29.10
CA LEU A 196 18.95 -5.70 27.91
C LEU A 196 20.29 -6.15 27.33
N SER A 197 20.48 -7.45 27.15
CA SER A 197 21.69 -8.01 26.50
C SER A 197 21.39 -8.30 25.03
N ILE A 198 22.15 -7.68 24.12
CA ILE A 198 22.01 -7.84 22.68
C ILE A 198 23.01 -8.89 22.20
N ALA A 199 22.48 -10.02 21.71
CA ALA A 199 23.27 -11.09 21.13
C ALA A 199 23.72 -10.75 19.70
N SER A 200 22.82 -10.23 18.86
CA SER A 200 23.14 -9.85 17.49
C SER A 200 22.17 -8.81 16.92
N ILE A 201 22.66 -8.04 15.94
CA ILE A 201 21.84 -7.15 15.11
C ILE A 201 22.25 -7.44 13.67
N THR A 202 21.35 -8.02 12.88
CA THR A 202 21.60 -8.47 11.50
C THR A 202 20.45 -8.08 10.59
N ILE A 203 20.70 -8.06 9.29
CA ILE A 203 19.64 -7.92 8.29
C ILE A 203 19.39 -9.30 7.67
N THR A 204 18.12 -9.69 7.60
CA THR A 204 17.65 -10.98 7.08
C THR A 204 16.61 -10.76 5.98
N GLY A 205 16.24 -11.82 5.27
CA GLY A 205 15.28 -11.77 4.15
C GLY A 205 15.95 -11.94 2.79
N THR A 206 15.15 -12.03 1.72
CA THR A 206 15.62 -12.35 0.37
C THR A 206 16.54 -11.28 -0.21
N GLU A 207 16.21 -10.00 -0.04
CA GLU A 207 17.00 -8.87 -0.57
C GLU A 207 17.93 -8.23 0.48
N HIS A 208 18.34 -8.98 1.51
CA HIS A 208 19.15 -8.44 2.61
C HIS A 208 20.46 -7.76 2.16
N GLY A 209 21.04 -8.19 1.03
CA GLY A 209 22.28 -7.63 0.47
C GLY A 209 22.15 -6.19 -0.05
N ASP A 210 20.93 -5.72 -0.29
CA ASP A 210 20.66 -4.34 -0.70
C ASP A 210 20.61 -3.36 0.48
N PHE A 211 20.67 -3.86 1.72
CA PHE A 211 20.62 -3.05 2.92
C PHE A 211 21.90 -3.23 3.75
N SER A 212 22.35 -2.14 4.35
CA SER A 212 23.48 -2.14 5.27
C SER A 212 23.11 -1.40 6.53
N GLN A 213 23.67 -1.80 7.68
CA GLN A 213 23.40 -1.13 8.95
C GLN A 213 24.68 -0.73 9.69
N THR A 214 24.58 0.38 10.41
CA THR A 214 25.50 0.83 11.45
C THR A 214 24.70 1.04 12.73
N LYS A 215 25.34 0.99 13.88
CA LYS A 215 24.64 1.07 15.17
C LYS A 215 25.48 1.77 16.22
N THR A 216 24.82 2.48 17.12
CA THR A 216 25.40 2.96 18.38
C THR A 216 25.16 2.00 19.54
N CYS A 217 24.39 0.93 19.31
CA CYS A 217 24.14 -0.12 20.29
C CYS A 217 25.41 -0.94 20.58
N GLY A 218 25.75 -1.04 21.87
CA GLY A 218 26.77 -1.98 22.35
C GLY A 218 26.25 -3.41 22.44
N THR A 219 26.90 -4.23 23.28
CA THR A 219 26.40 -5.58 23.62
C THR A 219 25.24 -5.55 24.62
N SER A 220 24.90 -4.38 25.16
CA SER A 220 23.77 -4.21 26.06
C SER A 220 23.23 -2.78 26.07
N VAL A 221 22.01 -2.62 26.58
CA VAL A 221 21.34 -1.33 26.80
C VAL A 221 20.75 -1.33 28.21
N GLY A 222 21.22 -0.40 29.06
CA GLY A 222 20.72 -0.26 30.43
C GLY A 222 19.23 0.06 30.49
N ALA A 223 18.60 -0.22 31.62
CA ALA A 223 17.17 0.10 31.84
C ALA A 223 16.88 1.59 31.58
N GLY A 224 15.83 1.89 30.82
CA GLY A 224 15.44 3.24 30.44
C GLY A 224 16.32 3.93 29.40
N ASN A 225 17.45 3.31 28.99
CA ASN A 225 18.34 3.86 27.98
C ASN A 225 17.93 3.41 26.57
N SER A 226 18.48 4.10 25.57
CA SER A 226 18.26 3.84 24.16
C SER A 226 19.55 3.84 23.35
N CYS A 227 19.51 3.18 22.20
CA CYS A 227 20.52 3.27 21.16
C CYS A 227 19.87 3.34 19.79
N THR A 228 20.64 3.72 18.78
CA THR A 228 20.16 3.95 17.42
C THR A 228 20.79 2.95 16.47
N ILE A 229 19.98 2.39 15.58
CA ILE A 229 20.42 1.56 14.47
C ILE A 229 20.07 2.32 13.19
N THR A 230 21.08 2.60 12.38
CA THR A 230 20.98 3.37 11.14
C THR A 230 21.19 2.43 9.96
N VAL A 231 20.22 2.39 9.07
CA VAL A 231 20.19 1.53 7.89
C VAL A 231 20.30 2.39 6.62
N THR A 232 21.04 1.91 5.63
CA THR A 232 21.18 2.51 4.31
C THR A 232 20.81 1.48 3.25
N PHE A 233 20.00 1.88 2.27
CA PHE A 233 19.56 1.06 1.16
C PHE A 233 20.38 1.37 -0.10
N LYS A 234 20.89 0.34 -0.77
CA LYS A 234 21.62 0.39 -2.03
C LYS A 234 21.14 -0.75 -2.93
N PRO A 235 20.07 -0.54 -3.72
CA PRO A 235 19.50 -1.59 -4.55
C PRO A 235 20.51 -2.11 -5.57
N THR A 236 20.61 -3.42 -5.71
CA THR A 236 21.43 -4.07 -6.74
C THR A 236 20.66 -4.39 -8.02
N ALA A 237 19.33 -4.35 -7.98
CA ALA A 237 18.48 -4.45 -9.17
C ALA A 237 17.17 -3.67 -8.99
N SER A 238 16.46 -3.43 -10.10
CA SER A 238 15.20 -2.67 -10.13
C SER A 238 14.05 -3.42 -9.48
N GLY A 239 12.96 -2.70 -9.19
CA GLY A 239 11.76 -3.28 -8.57
C GLY A 239 11.77 -3.19 -7.04
N PRO A 240 10.70 -3.68 -6.37
CA PRO A 240 10.60 -3.66 -4.92
C PRO A 240 11.68 -4.54 -4.27
N ARG A 241 12.21 -4.09 -3.14
CA ARG A 241 13.26 -4.74 -2.35
C ARG A 241 12.83 -4.72 -0.89
N SER A 242 12.86 -5.87 -0.23
CA SER A 242 12.41 -5.99 1.16
C SER A 242 13.38 -6.79 2.01
N ALA A 243 13.49 -6.42 3.27
CA ALA A 243 14.31 -7.13 4.25
C ALA A 243 13.77 -6.88 5.65
N ASN A 244 14.31 -7.59 6.64
CA ASN A 244 14.05 -7.32 8.05
C ASN A 244 15.36 -7.05 8.78
N LEU A 245 15.41 -5.98 9.56
CA LEU A 245 16.44 -5.79 10.58
C LEU A 245 16.03 -6.61 11.81
N SER A 246 16.81 -7.62 12.14
CA SER A 246 16.58 -8.56 13.25
C SER A 246 17.54 -8.27 14.40
N ILE A 247 16.99 -8.02 15.59
CA ILE A 247 17.74 -7.78 16.82
C ILE A 247 17.46 -8.95 17.77
N SER A 248 18.45 -9.83 17.92
CA SER A 248 18.38 -10.91 18.91
C SER A 248 18.89 -10.39 20.24
N ASP A 249 18.01 -10.41 21.24
CA ASP A 249 18.28 -10.01 22.61
C ASP A 249 17.65 -11.01 23.61
N ASN A 250 17.79 -10.75 24.91
CA ASN A 250 17.25 -11.60 25.96
C ASN A 250 15.82 -11.23 26.41
N SER A 251 15.17 -10.25 25.77
CA SER A 251 13.79 -9.83 26.10
C SER A 251 12.72 -10.74 25.49
N THR A 252 11.48 -10.59 25.95
CA THR A 252 10.33 -11.23 25.31
C THR A 252 10.07 -10.69 23.91
N GLY A 253 9.77 -11.59 22.98
CA GLY A 253 9.56 -11.24 21.57
C GLY A 253 10.84 -11.20 20.74
N SER A 254 11.99 -11.57 21.33
CA SER A 254 13.25 -11.74 20.59
C SER A 254 13.13 -12.87 19.55
N PRO A 255 13.65 -12.68 18.31
CA PRO A 255 14.28 -11.46 17.83
C PRO A 255 13.26 -10.34 17.53
N GLN A 256 13.58 -9.12 17.95
CA GLN A 256 12.82 -7.93 17.59
C GLN A 256 13.05 -7.62 16.11
N GLN A 257 12.02 -7.17 15.40
CA GLN A 257 12.12 -6.91 13.96
C GLN A 257 11.73 -5.48 13.60
N VAL A 258 12.46 -4.90 12.65
CA VAL A 258 12.09 -3.67 11.92
C VAL A 258 12.00 -4.00 10.44
N HIS A 259 10.84 -3.75 9.84
CA HIS A 259 10.63 -4.02 8.42
C HIS A 259 11.37 -2.98 7.56
N LEU A 260 12.08 -3.44 6.52
CA LEU A 260 12.82 -2.59 5.60
C LEU A 260 12.22 -2.72 4.20
N SER A 261 11.90 -1.58 3.57
CA SER A 261 11.36 -1.56 2.21
C SER A 261 11.99 -0.46 1.36
N GLY A 262 12.19 -0.73 0.08
CA GLY A 262 12.66 0.25 -0.91
C GLY A 262 12.43 -0.25 -2.33
N LYS A 263 12.58 0.62 -3.33
CA LYS A 263 12.46 0.27 -4.75
C LYS A 263 13.73 0.64 -5.49
N GLY A 264 14.31 -0.30 -6.24
CA GLY A 264 15.36 -0.01 -7.19
C GLY A 264 14.79 0.65 -8.45
N SER A 265 15.27 1.84 -8.84
CA SER A 265 15.03 2.41 -10.17
C SER A 265 16.22 2.20 -11.11
N SER A 266 15.95 1.87 -12.36
CA SER A 266 16.98 1.64 -13.37
C SER A 266 17.48 2.96 -13.98
N ASN A 267 18.72 2.97 -14.48
CA ASN A 267 19.11 3.89 -15.56
C ASN A 267 18.38 3.46 -16.82
N LEU A 268 18.36 4.31 -17.86
CA LEU A 268 18.31 3.79 -19.22
C LEU A 268 19.40 2.71 -19.35
N THR A 269 18.98 1.46 -19.54
CA THR A 269 19.88 0.31 -19.69
C THR A 269 20.78 0.53 -20.90
N ALA A 270 21.88 -0.22 -21.01
CA ALA A 270 22.70 -0.15 -22.22
C ALA A 270 21.86 -0.47 -23.47
N SER A 271 20.93 -1.44 -23.37
CA SER A 271 20.00 -1.79 -24.43
C SER A 271 19.04 -0.65 -24.78
N VAL A 272 18.43 0.01 -23.79
CA VAL A 272 17.54 1.16 -24.01
C VAL A 272 18.32 2.32 -24.65
N ARG A 273 19.54 2.60 -24.17
CA ARG A 273 20.38 3.65 -24.75
C ARG A 273 20.76 3.36 -26.19
N SER A 274 21.12 2.12 -26.50
CA SER A 274 21.42 1.68 -27.86
C SER A 274 20.21 1.78 -28.77
N ALA A 275 19.02 1.33 -28.33
CA ALA A 275 17.78 1.39 -29.10
C ALA A 275 17.40 2.83 -29.47
N LEU A 276 17.51 3.76 -28.51
CA LEU A 276 17.22 5.17 -28.76
C LEU A 276 18.25 5.84 -29.68
N ALA A 277 19.53 5.43 -29.63
CA ALA A 277 20.59 6.06 -30.40
C ALA A 277 20.62 5.66 -31.89
N ILE A 278 20.11 4.47 -32.24
CA ILE A 278 20.15 3.94 -33.61
C ILE A 278 18.97 4.38 -34.49
N SER A 279 17.90 4.90 -33.89
CA SER A 279 16.72 5.38 -34.61
C SER A 279 16.80 6.90 -34.81
N PRO A 280 16.92 7.42 -36.05
CA PRO A 280 16.93 8.87 -36.28
C PRO A 280 15.53 9.48 -36.12
N THR A 281 14.48 8.69 -36.35
CA THR A 281 13.09 9.12 -36.25
C THR A 281 12.23 8.03 -35.59
N ALA A 282 11.25 8.45 -34.80
CA ALA A 282 10.21 7.59 -34.23
C ALA A 282 8.82 8.25 -34.41
N ALA A 283 7.75 7.48 -34.24
CA ALA A 283 6.39 7.99 -34.31
C ALA A 283 5.57 7.46 -33.14
N VAL A 284 4.77 8.33 -32.53
CA VAL A 284 3.81 7.93 -31.51
C VAL A 284 2.83 6.93 -32.13
N PRO A 285 2.57 5.77 -31.49
CA PRO A 285 1.62 4.79 -32.00
C PRO A 285 0.25 5.43 -32.25
N GLY A 286 -0.32 5.17 -33.43
CA GLY A 286 -1.61 5.75 -33.82
C GLY A 286 -2.70 5.51 -32.76
N PRO A 287 -3.54 6.52 -32.47
CA PRO A 287 -4.68 6.35 -31.57
C PRO A 287 -5.77 5.48 -32.24
N THR A 288 -6.63 4.88 -31.41
CA THR A 288 -7.60 3.87 -31.85
C THR A 288 -9.03 4.36 -31.90
N GLY A 289 -9.32 5.53 -31.33
CA GLY A 289 -10.64 6.15 -31.37
C GLY A 289 -10.91 6.86 -32.70
N PRO A 290 -12.18 7.22 -32.96
CA PRO A 290 -12.61 7.74 -34.25
C PRO A 290 -12.28 9.23 -34.48
N SER A 291 -11.90 9.97 -33.45
CA SER A 291 -11.74 11.43 -33.54
C SER A 291 -10.30 11.80 -33.91
N ASN A 292 -10.15 12.84 -34.73
CA ASN A 292 -8.87 13.52 -34.87
C ASN A 292 -8.44 14.12 -33.52
N VAL A 293 -7.15 14.23 -33.29
CA VAL A 293 -6.61 14.71 -32.02
C VAL A 293 -6.00 16.10 -32.18
N GLY A 294 -6.42 17.03 -31.34
CA GLY A 294 -5.79 18.34 -31.16
C GLY A 294 -4.94 18.37 -29.89
N THR A 295 -3.95 19.26 -29.86
CA THR A 295 -3.17 19.50 -28.65
C THR A 295 -2.78 20.96 -28.51
N ARG A 296 -2.70 21.44 -27.27
CA ARG A 296 -2.19 22.78 -26.95
C ARG A 296 -1.58 22.82 -25.56
N VAL A 297 -0.66 23.75 -25.35
CA VAL A 297 -0.08 24.04 -24.03
C VAL A 297 -0.70 25.34 -23.51
N MET A 298 -1.05 25.37 -22.23
CA MET A 298 -1.45 26.57 -21.53
C MET A 298 -0.54 26.80 -20.34
N ASP A 299 -0.25 28.07 -20.09
CA ASP A 299 0.52 28.56 -18.96
C ASP A 299 -0.46 29.06 -17.89
N LEU A 300 -0.46 28.41 -16.73
CA LEU A 300 -1.41 28.66 -15.65
C LEU A 300 -0.65 29.15 -14.42
N VAL A 301 -0.99 30.36 -13.96
CA VAL A 301 -0.35 31.00 -12.81
C VAL A 301 -1.29 30.97 -11.61
N ASP A 302 -0.89 30.27 -10.56
CA ASP A 302 -1.59 30.29 -9.28
C ASP A 302 -1.16 31.52 -8.48
N SER A 303 -1.92 32.60 -8.67
CA SER A 303 -1.68 33.88 -7.97
C SER A 303 -1.81 33.79 -6.44
N SER A 304 -2.43 32.73 -5.91
CA SER A 304 -2.69 32.55 -4.48
C SER A 304 -1.52 31.90 -3.73
N ARG A 305 -0.62 31.21 -4.43
CA ARG A 305 0.52 30.50 -3.85
C ARG A 305 1.84 31.04 -4.36
N ASP A 306 2.79 31.21 -3.45
CA ASP A 306 4.20 31.34 -3.82
C ASP A 306 4.72 29.96 -4.29
N ASP A 307 5.68 29.94 -5.20
CA ASP A 307 6.32 28.73 -5.66
C ASP A 307 7.13 28.11 -4.51
N PRO A 308 6.75 26.91 -4.03
CA PRO A 308 7.34 26.35 -2.81
C PRO A 308 8.78 25.88 -3.01
N PHE A 309 9.26 25.75 -4.26
CA PHE A 309 10.65 25.40 -4.56
C PHE A 309 11.58 26.63 -4.56
N LEU A 310 11.02 27.84 -4.59
CA LEU A 310 11.74 29.10 -4.65
C LEU A 310 11.57 29.90 -3.36
N ALA A 311 12.63 30.55 -2.91
CA ALA A 311 12.60 31.39 -1.70
C ALA A 311 12.40 32.89 -2.02
N ASP A 312 12.06 33.22 -3.27
CA ASP A 312 12.04 34.59 -3.79
C ASP A 312 10.63 35.21 -3.92
N GLY A 313 9.58 34.47 -3.54
CA GLY A 313 8.19 34.92 -3.60
C GLY A 313 7.57 34.90 -5.00
N SER A 314 8.24 34.29 -5.99
CA SER A 314 7.64 34.03 -7.30
C SER A 314 6.35 33.24 -7.14
N LYS A 315 5.34 33.49 -7.98
CA LYS A 315 4.07 32.75 -7.93
C LYS A 315 4.20 31.37 -8.55
N ARG A 316 3.42 30.41 -8.03
CA ARG A 316 3.42 29.04 -8.53
C ARG A 316 2.86 29.00 -9.94
N GLU A 317 3.68 28.60 -10.89
CA GLU A 317 3.36 28.61 -12.32
C GLU A 317 3.47 27.19 -12.89
N LEU A 318 2.49 26.76 -13.68
CA LEU A 318 2.38 25.41 -14.23
C LEU A 318 2.11 25.45 -15.73
N LEU A 319 2.82 24.62 -16.48
CA LEU A 319 2.39 24.29 -17.84
C LEU A 319 1.47 23.08 -17.83
N VAL A 320 0.32 23.22 -18.46
CA VAL A 320 -0.61 22.12 -18.71
C VAL A 320 -0.71 21.90 -20.20
N ARG A 321 -0.40 20.68 -20.64
CA ARG A 321 -0.62 20.27 -22.03
C ARG A 321 -1.92 19.49 -22.14
N PHE A 322 -2.75 19.94 -23.07
CA PHE A 322 -4.03 19.34 -23.38
C PHE A 322 -3.94 18.47 -24.62
N TRP A 323 -4.67 17.35 -24.61
CA TRP A 323 -5.05 16.57 -25.80
C TRP A 323 -6.56 16.43 -25.81
N TYR A 324 -7.17 16.61 -26.97
CA TYR A 324 -8.63 16.69 -27.06
C TYR A 324 -9.13 16.28 -28.45
N PRO A 325 -10.41 15.90 -28.60
CA PRO A 325 -11.01 15.65 -29.91
C PRO A 325 -11.00 16.96 -30.70
N ALA A 326 -10.49 16.94 -31.92
CA ALA A 326 -10.35 18.13 -32.77
C ALA A 326 -11.33 18.15 -33.94
N SER A 327 -11.87 19.33 -34.22
CA SER A 327 -12.60 19.61 -35.45
C SER A 327 -11.63 20.11 -36.51
N LEU A 328 -11.26 19.22 -37.46
CA LEU A 328 -10.38 19.56 -38.57
C LEU A 328 -11.23 19.87 -39.81
N LYS A 329 -11.15 21.11 -40.28
CA LYS A 329 -11.78 21.53 -41.56
C LYS A 329 -10.78 21.49 -42.71
N GLU A 330 -9.48 21.58 -42.41
CA GLU A 330 -8.37 21.65 -43.36
C GLU A 330 -7.16 20.88 -42.81
N ALA A 331 -6.09 20.80 -43.59
CA ALA A 331 -4.81 20.25 -43.14
C ALA A 331 -4.29 21.06 -41.94
N CYS A 332 -3.89 20.37 -40.87
CA CYS A 332 -3.42 21.00 -39.64
C CYS A 332 -1.89 21.02 -39.55
N GLN A 333 -1.34 21.92 -38.73
CA GLN A 333 0.06 21.85 -38.34
C GLN A 333 0.27 20.68 -37.36
N PRO A 334 1.15 19.72 -37.66
CA PRO A 334 1.49 18.66 -36.70
C PRO A 334 2.12 19.25 -35.44
N ALA A 335 1.72 18.75 -34.27
CA ALA A 335 2.29 19.16 -33.01
C ALA A 335 3.66 18.52 -32.78
N GLN A 336 4.58 19.28 -32.22
CA GLN A 336 5.84 18.73 -31.74
C GLN A 336 5.59 17.81 -30.53
N TYR A 337 6.37 16.73 -30.42
CA TYR A 337 6.32 15.85 -29.25
C TYR A 337 6.69 16.62 -27.97
N THR A 338 7.77 17.38 -28.01
CA THR A 338 8.14 18.37 -27.00
C THR A 338 8.98 19.47 -27.68
N SER A 339 9.32 20.54 -26.95
CA SER A 339 10.20 21.58 -27.50
C SER A 339 11.56 21.02 -27.93
N PRO A 340 12.13 21.47 -29.06
CA PRO A 340 13.51 21.15 -29.45
C PRO A 340 14.55 21.49 -28.38
N LYS A 341 14.33 22.52 -27.54
CA LYS A 341 15.25 22.90 -26.45
C LYS A 341 15.23 21.85 -25.33
N ILE A 342 14.03 21.43 -24.94
CA ILE A 342 13.81 20.36 -23.95
C ILE A 342 14.39 19.04 -24.46
N TRP A 343 14.12 18.69 -25.72
CA TRP A 343 14.59 17.44 -26.30
C TRP A 343 16.12 17.34 -26.38
N ARG A 344 16.80 18.44 -26.72
CA ARG A 344 18.27 18.52 -26.66
C ARG A 344 18.81 18.37 -25.24
N TYR A 345 18.16 18.99 -24.26
CA TYR A 345 18.55 18.82 -22.86
C TYR A 345 18.40 17.36 -22.40
N PHE A 346 17.35 16.67 -22.84
CA PHE A 346 17.13 15.26 -22.49
C PHE A 346 18.18 14.35 -23.14
N SER A 347 18.55 14.65 -24.39
CA SER A 347 19.66 13.99 -25.07
C SER A 347 20.98 14.15 -24.29
N GLN A 348 21.26 15.35 -23.76
CA GLN A 348 22.44 15.60 -22.92
C GLN A 348 22.39 14.81 -21.61
N LEU A 349 21.24 14.79 -20.93
CA LEU A 349 21.06 14.03 -19.69
C LEU A 349 21.22 12.51 -19.90
N ALA A 350 20.62 11.99 -20.97
CA ALA A 350 20.68 10.58 -21.35
C ALA A 350 22.08 10.17 -21.89
N GLY A 351 22.88 11.13 -22.35
CA GLY A 351 24.20 10.90 -22.93
C GLY A 351 24.17 10.24 -24.31
N ILE A 352 23.06 10.37 -25.04
CA ILE A 352 22.82 9.80 -26.36
C ILE A 352 22.01 10.77 -27.22
N PRO A 353 22.13 10.76 -28.56
CA PRO A 353 21.17 11.42 -29.43
C PRO A 353 19.78 10.79 -29.23
N LEU A 354 18.74 11.62 -29.19
CA LEU A 354 17.34 11.16 -29.16
C LEU A 354 16.69 11.32 -30.54
N PRO A 355 15.80 10.41 -30.95
CA PRO A 355 15.13 10.47 -32.25
C PRO A 355 14.26 11.72 -32.40
N GLU A 356 14.06 12.18 -33.63
CA GLU A 356 12.94 13.08 -33.93
C GLU A 356 11.62 12.30 -33.80
N ILE A 357 10.65 12.86 -33.08
CA ILE A 357 9.37 12.19 -32.84
C ILE A 357 8.25 12.87 -33.61
N ARG A 358 7.54 12.08 -34.42
CA ARG A 358 6.27 12.47 -35.05
C ARG A 358 5.10 12.10 -34.16
N THR A 359 4.21 13.06 -33.90
CA THR A 359 2.96 12.86 -33.16
C THR A 359 1.78 12.63 -34.11
N ASN A 360 0.61 12.25 -33.60
CA ASN A 360 -0.63 12.15 -34.38
C ASN A 360 -1.54 13.38 -34.18
N SER A 361 -1.10 14.37 -33.39
CA SER A 361 -1.93 15.48 -32.93
C SER A 361 -1.69 16.78 -33.69
N CYS A 362 -2.76 17.55 -33.87
CA CYS A 362 -2.77 18.85 -34.51
C CYS A 362 -2.55 19.98 -33.49
N LEU A 363 -1.54 20.80 -33.72
CA LEU A 363 -1.22 21.93 -32.85
C LEU A 363 -2.33 22.99 -32.90
N ASN A 364 -2.86 23.36 -31.73
CA ASN A 364 -3.86 24.41 -31.54
C ASN A 364 -5.13 24.27 -32.41
N ALA A 365 -5.44 23.06 -32.89
CA ALA A 365 -6.67 22.81 -33.62
C ALA A 365 -7.90 23.15 -32.75
N PRO A 366 -9.03 23.59 -33.34
CA PRO A 366 -10.27 23.80 -32.60
C PRO A 366 -10.74 22.52 -31.91
N VAL A 367 -11.19 22.66 -30.65
CA VAL A 367 -11.84 21.56 -29.92
C VAL A 367 -13.14 21.19 -30.65
N ALA A 368 -13.43 19.89 -30.75
CA ALA A 368 -14.64 19.39 -31.37
C ALA A 368 -15.92 19.90 -30.68
N ASP A 369 -17.05 19.74 -31.36
CA ASP A 369 -18.35 20.07 -30.78
C ASP A 369 -18.81 19.02 -29.77
N GLY A 370 -19.60 19.49 -28.80
CA GLY A 370 -20.03 18.70 -27.65
C GLY A 370 -19.26 19.01 -26.36
N VAL A 371 -19.69 18.36 -25.29
CA VAL A 371 -19.03 18.36 -23.99
C VAL A 371 -18.23 17.07 -23.83
N HIS A 372 -17.04 17.18 -23.26
CA HIS A 372 -16.07 16.09 -23.17
C HIS A 372 -15.68 15.83 -21.71
N PRO A 373 -15.78 14.58 -21.22
CA PRO A 373 -15.23 14.22 -19.92
C PRO A 373 -13.73 14.51 -19.87
N VAL A 374 -13.25 14.90 -18.68
CA VAL A 374 -11.88 15.38 -18.50
C VAL A 374 -11.05 14.34 -17.74
N VAL A 375 -9.82 14.13 -18.17
CA VAL A 375 -8.81 13.35 -17.44
C VAL A 375 -7.67 14.29 -17.08
N VAL A 376 -7.56 14.65 -15.80
CA VAL A 376 -6.36 15.32 -15.28
C VAL A 376 -5.29 14.26 -15.08
N PHE A 377 -4.11 14.47 -15.66
CA PHE A 377 -3.01 13.52 -15.60
C PHE A 377 -1.80 14.10 -14.88
N THR A 378 -1.29 13.36 -13.89
CA THR A 378 -0.10 13.70 -13.11
C THR A 378 1.03 12.70 -13.44
N PRO A 379 2.14 13.14 -14.08
CA PRO A 379 3.25 12.27 -14.47
C PRO A 379 3.98 11.57 -13.32
N GLY A 380 4.84 10.60 -13.62
CA GLY A 380 5.81 10.06 -12.64
C GLY A 380 6.75 11.11 -12.05
N TYR A 381 7.47 10.76 -10.97
CA TYR A 381 8.40 11.68 -10.30
C TYR A 381 9.46 12.20 -11.27
N THR A 382 9.58 13.52 -11.40
CA THR A 382 10.44 14.24 -12.38
C THR A 382 10.17 13.93 -13.87
N ALA A 383 9.17 13.11 -14.18
CA ALA A 383 8.71 12.87 -15.55
C ALA A 383 8.11 14.14 -16.15
N THR A 384 7.92 14.14 -17.46
CA THR A 384 7.30 15.22 -18.19
C THR A 384 5.83 14.96 -18.46
N PHE A 385 5.09 16.03 -18.65
CA PHE A 385 3.72 16.02 -19.13
C PHE A 385 3.53 15.40 -20.55
N THR A 386 4.60 14.99 -21.23
CA THR A 386 4.59 14.40 -22.58
C THR A 386 5.02 12.94 -22.60
N ASP A 387 5.49 12.36 -21.50
CA ASP A 387 6.03 10.98 -21.47
C ASP A 387 4.97 9.88 -21.61
N TYR A 388 3.72 10.22 -21.97
CA TYR A 388 2.58 9.29 -22.07
C TYR A 388 1.66 9.65 -23.25
N THR A 389 2.22 10.27 -24.29
CA THR A 389 1.49 10.78 -25.45
C THR A 389 0.67 9.68 -26.13
N PHE A 390 1.18 8.44 -26.15
CA PHE A 390 0.41 7.32 -26.72
C PHE A 390 -0.90 7.05 -25.96
N ILE A 391 -0.99 7.31 -24.65
CA ILE A 391 -2.24 7.21 -23.87
C ILE A 391 -3.11 8.43 -24.14
N PHE A 392 -2.50 9.63 -24.14
CA PHE A 392 -3.24 10.88 -24.26
C PHE A 392 -3.92 11.06 -25.62
N GLU A 393 -3.21 10.77 -26.71
CA GLU A 393 -3.79 10.81 -28.05
C GLU A 393 -4.89 9.76 -28.21
N ASP A 394 -4.75 8.59 -27.58
CA ASP A 394 -5.77 7.54 -27.63
C ASP A 394 -7.04 7.94 -26.88
N LEU A 395 -6.93 8.45 -25.65
CA LEU A 395 -8.07 8.97 -24.90
C LEU A 395 -8.74 10.14 -25.62
N ALA A 396 -7.96 11.07 -26.17
CA ALA A 396 -8.49 12.17 -26.96
C ALA A 396 -9.26 11.69 -28.18
N SER A 397 -8.73 10.71 -28.91
CA SER A 397 -9.43 10.14 -30.06
C SER A 397 -10.77 9.46 -29.69
N ARG A 398 -10.91 8.99 -28.43
CA ARG A 398 -12.13 8.37 -27.87
C ARG A 398 -13.15 9.37 -27.32
N GLY A 399 -12.83 10.67 -27.34
CA GLY A 399 -13.76 11.73 -26.93
C GLY A 399 -13.45 12.41 -25.59
N TYR A 400 -12.29 12.14 -24.97
CA TYR A 400 -11.89 12.75 -23.70
C TYR A 400 -11.02 13.98 -23.90
N VAL A 401 -11.09 14.96 -23.00
CA VAL A 401 -10.06 16.00 -22.88
C VAL A 401 -9.06 15.54 -21.82
N VAL A 402 -7.78 15.41 -22.17
CA VAL A 402 -6.72 15.06 -21.23
C VAL A 402 -5.92 16.31 -20.91
N ALA A 403 -5.76 16.65 -19.63
CA ALA A 403 -4.96 17.76 -19.13
C ALA A 403 -3.76 17.23 -18.33
N SER A 404 -2.59 17.16 -18.97
CA SER A 404 -1.35 16.64 -18.37
C SER A 404 -0.53 17.77 -17.76
N VAL A 405 -0.22 17.66 -16.47
CA VAL A 405 0.38 18.73 -15.66
C VAL A 405 1.89 18.58 -15.60
N ALA A 406 2.63 19.64 -15.94
CA ALA A 406 4.05 19.76 -15.59
C ALA A 406 4.17 20.47 -14.24
N HIS A 407 4.61 19.73 -13.22
CA HIS A 407 4.89 20.30 -11.91
C HIS A 407 6.24 21.02 -11.95
N THR A 408 6.22 22.34 -12.22
CA THR A 408 7.43 23.17 -12.39
C THR A 408 8.40 22.99 -11.22
N HIS A 409 9.71 22.99 -11.50
CA HIS A 409 10.82 22.67 -10.58
C HIS A 409 10.89 21.21 -10.07
N GLU A 410 9.87 20.39 -10.32
CA GLU A 410 9.95 18.93 -10.16
C GLU A 410 10.16 18.23 -11.50
N THR A 411 9.31 18.51 -12.49
CA THR A 411 9.45 18.02 -13.87
C THR A 411 10.85 18.36 -14.40
N THR A 412 11.50 17.38 -15.05
CA THR A 412 12.92 17.44 -15.47
C THR A 412 13.31 18.80 -16.05
N ALA A 413 12.50 19.31 -16.98
CA ALA A 413 12.55 20.70 -17.42
C ALA A 413 11.22 21.09 -18.07
N VAL A 414 10.93 22.39 -18.07
CA VAL A 414 9.85 23.01 -18.83
C VAL A 414 10.37 24.22 -19.59
N GLU A 415 9.77 24.50 -20.76
CA GLU A 415 9.99 25.73 -21.50
C GLU A 415 8.67 26.49 -21.60
N PHE A 416 8.64 27.68 -21.01
CA PHE A 416 7.48 28.56 -21.01
C PHE A 416 7.30 29.27 -22.36
N PRO A 417 6.09 29.75 -22.69
CA PRO A 417 5.83 30.47 -23.94
C PRO A 417 6.70 31.71 -24.16
N ASP A 418 7.18 32.32 -23.08
CA ASP A 418 8.11 33.46 -23.12
C ASP A 418 9.59 33.06 -23.36
N GLY A 419 9.87 31.76 -23.51
CA GLY A 419 11.20 31.21 -23.76
C GLY A 419 12.02 30.90 -22.50
N ARG A 420 11.50 31.19 -21.29
CA ARG A 420 12.14 30.77 -20.04
C ARG A 420 12.25 29.25 -20.01
N PHE A 421 13.45 28.79 -19.63
CA PHE A 421 13.75 27.38 -19.50
C PHE A 421 14.05 27.07 -18.04
N VAL A 422 13.16 26.31 -17.42
CA VAL A 422 13.20 26.01 -16.00
C VAL A 422 13.52 24.54 -15.81
N GLN A 423 14.60 24.27 -15.07
CA GLN A 423 15.04 22.91 -14.75
C GLN A 423 14.50 22.46 -13.39
N SER A 424 14.43 21.15 -13.22
CA SER A 424 14.12 20.56 -11.92
C SER A 424 15.22 20.84 -10.90
N VAL A 425 14.83 21.25 -9.68
CA VAL A 425 15.75 21.35 -8.53
C VAL A 425 15.92 20.00 -7.82
N LEU A 426 15.09 19.02 -8.18
CA LEU A 426 15.08 17.66 -7.65
C LEU A 426 15.86 16.68 -8.53
N GLY A 427 16.37 17.13 -9.68
CA GLY A 427 17.10 16.30 -10.63
C GLY A 427 16.17 15.68 -11.69
N SER A 428 16.59 14.57 -12.29
CA SER A 428 15.87 14.01 -13.43
C SER A 428 15.96 12.49 -13.48
N HIS A 429 14.84 11.86 -13.85
CA HIS A 429 14.76 10.45 -14.22
C HIS A 429 15.66 10.07 -15.41
N LEU A 430 16.08 11.02 -16.26
CA LEU A 430 17.04 10.81 -17.35
C LEU A 430 18.49 11.10 -16.93
N GLY A 431 18.67 11.97 -15.94
CA GLY A 431 19.97 12.48 -15.50
C GLY A 431 20.66 11.59 -14.48
N LYS A 432 21.89 11.94 -14.07
CA LYS A 432 22.65 11.22 -13.02
C LYS A 432 22.21 11.56 -11.59
N ILE A 433 21.63 12.74 -11.40
CA ILE A 433 21.20 13.26 -10.10
C ILE A 433 19.68 13.18 -10.04
N LEU A 434 19.17 12.53 -8.99
CA LEU A 434 17.76 12.48 -8.65
C LEU A 434 17.64 12.43 -7.12
N ARG A 435 17.04 13.45 -6.51
CA ARG A 435 16.79 13.50 -5.07
C ARG A 435 15.58 12.65 -4.74
N GLY A 436 15.79 11.53 -4.06
CA GLY A 436 14.75 10.56 -3.71
C GLY A 436 14.62 10.30 -2.21
N ASP A 437 15.20 11.15 -1.36
CA ASP A 437 15.03 11.02 0.08
C ASP A 437 13.57 11.31 0.50
N VAL A 438 13.14 10.69 1.61
CA VAL A 438 11.75 10.76 2.09
C VAL A 438 11.26 12.20 2.29
N PRO A 439 12.03 13.14 2.88
CA PRO A 439 11.62 14.54 2.95
C PRO A 439 11.35 15.17 1.57
N ALA A 440 12.24 14.98 0.60
CA ALA A 440 12.06 15.50 -0.75
C ALA A 440 10.80 14.92 -1.44
N LEU A 441 10.60 13.60 -1.34
CA LEU A 441 9.43 12.94 -1.93
C LEU A 441 8.12 13.39 -1.27
N ARG A 442 8.10 13.53 0.06
CA ARG A 442 6.94 14.02 0.81
C ARG A 442 6.61 15.47 0.42
N PHE A 443 7.64 16.29 0.29
CA PHE A 443 7.50 17.68 -0.16
C PHE A 443 6.96 17.77 -1.58
N ALA A 444 7.54 17.03 -2.54
CA ALA A 444 7.04 16.99 -3.91
C ALA A 444 5.58 16.54 -3.98
N MET A 445 5.20 15.51 -3.21
CA MET A 445 3.82 15.05 -3.11
C MET A 445 2.87 16.14 -2.60
N SER A 446 3.23 16.88 -1.54
CA SER A 446 2.36 17.94 -1.00
C SER A 446 2.16 19.10 -1.99
N VAL A 447 3.20 19.44 -2.74
CA VAL A 447 3.11 20.44 -3.81
C VAL A 447 2.20 19.96 -4.94
N ARG A 448 2.35 18.71 -5.39
CA ARG A 448 1.52 18.12 -6.44
C ARG A 448 0.03 18.13 -6.09
N LEU A 449 -0.34 17.76 -4.87
CA LEU A 449 -1.75 17.77 -4.46
C LEU A 449 -2.35 19.18 -4.52
N SER A 450 -1.56 20.20 -4.18
CA SER A 450 -1.99 21.60 -4.28
C SER A 450 -2.06 22.07 -5.73
N ASP A 451 -1.13 21.64 -6.58
CA ASP A 451 -1.15 21.92 -8.01
C ASP A 451 -2.36 21.28 -8.71
N LEU A 452 -2.74 20.05 -8.33
CA LEU A 452 -3.90 19.36 -8.88
C LEU A 452 -5.22 20.04 -8.52
N GLU A 453 -5.36 20.49 -7.26
CA GLU A 453 -6.49 21.30 -6.80
C GLU A 453 -6.59 22.61 -7.60
N PHE A 454 -5.46 23.29 -7.82
CA PHE A 454 -5.40 24.49 -8.65
C PHE A 454 -5.79 24.21 -10.11
N VAL A 455 -5.25 23.16 -10.73
CA VAL A 455 -5.54 22.82 -12.13
C VAL A 455 -7.03 22.54 -12.34
N VAL A 456 -7.69 21.81 -11.42
CA VAL A 456 -9.13 21.56 -11.58
C VAL A 456 -9.97 22.84 -11.39
N ASN A 457 -9.55 23.79 -10.55
CA ASN A 457 -10.18 25.12 -10.48
C ASN A 457 -10.02 25.88 -11.80
N GLU A 458 -8.82 25.86 -12.40
CA GLU A 458 -8.57 26.50 -13.69
C GLU A 458 -9.38 25.86 -14.82
N LEU A 459 -9.62 24.55 -14.78
CA LEU A 459 -10.50 23.89 -15.76
C LEU A 459 -11.94 24.41 -15.69
N GLU A 460 -12.48 24.68 -14.50
CA GLU A 460 -13.81 25.30 -14.35
C GLU A 460 -13.84 26.71 -14.96
N LEU A 461 -12.80 27.51 -14.74
CA LEU A 461 -12.67 28.85 -15.30
C LEU A 461 -12.53 28.82 -16.83
N LEU A 462 -11.68 27.93 -17.35
CA LEU A 462 -11.50 27.72 -18.78
C LEU A 462 -12.79 27.22 -19.44
N ASN A 463 -13.64 26.49 -18.74
CA ASN A 463 -14.94 26.07 -19.27
C ASN A 463 -15.97 27.20 -19.25
N ALA A 464 -15.94 28.08 -18.25
CA ALA A 464 -16.93 29.16 -18.08
C ALA A 464 -16.64 30.40 -18.95
N ARG A 465 -15.38 30.66 -19.28
CA ARG A 465 -14.95 31.86 -20.01
C ARG A 465 -15.21 31.76 -21.52
N SER A 466 -15.93 32.72 -22.10
CA SER A 466 -16.27 32.72 -23.52
C SER A 466 -15.08 32.89 -24.47
N ASP A 467 -13.98 33.49 -24.01
CA ASP A 467 -12.74 33.67 -24.77
C ASP A 467 -11.81 32.45 -24.70
N SER A 468 -12.13 31.49 -23.84
CA SER A 468 -11.38 30.25 -23.71
C SER A 468 -11.63 29.33 -24.90
N PRO A 469 -10.61 28.61 -25.38
CA PRO A 469 -10.81 27.57 -26.39
C PRO A 469 -11.61 26.36 -25.87
N PHE A 470 -11.80 26.26 -24.56
CA PHE A 470 -12.56 25.20 -23.90
C PHE A 470 -13.95 25.67 -23.43
N ALA A 471 -14.39 26.87 -23.82
CA ALA A 471 -15.67 27.45 -23.41
C ALA A 471 -16.84 26.50 -23.68
N GLY A 472 -17.47 26.01 -22.60
CA GLY A 472 -18.60 25.07 -22.66
C GLY A 472 -18.27 23.71 -23.28
N LYS A 473 -16.99 23.32 -23.35
CA LYS A 473 -16.53 22.06 -23.95
C LYS A 473 -16.12 21.00 -22.93
N LEU A 474 -15.93 21.38 -21.67
CA LEU A 474 -15.51 20.47 -20.61
C LEU A 474 -16.72 19.99 -19.81
N ASP A 475 -16.88 18.68 -19.69
CA ASP A 475 -17.83 18.10 -18.75
C ASP A 475 -17.21 18.03 -17.35
N MET A 476 -17.38 19.12 -16.60
CA MET A 476 -16.87 19.22 -15.23
C MET A 476 -17.63 18.34 -14.23
N SER A 477 -18.72 17.68 -14.64
CA SER A 477 -19.38 16.65 -13.84
C SER A 477 -18.73 15.26 -13.99
N ALA A 478 -17.82 15.11 -14.95
CA ALA A 478 -17.17 13.86 -15.32
C ALA A 478 -15.64 14.05 -15.43
N VAL A 479 -14.99 14.32 -14.30
CA VAL A 479 -13.53 14.51 -14.22
C VAL A 479 -12.86 13.31 -13.56
N ALA A 480 -11.90 12.68 -14.22
CA ALA A 480 -11.01 11.69 -13.61
C ALA A 480 -9.66 12.30 -13.25
N LEU A 481 -9.01 11.72 -12.24
CA LEU A 481 -7.61 11.97 -11.93
C LEU A 481 -6.81 10.69 -12.13
N ALA A 482 -5.80 10.75 -12.97
CA ALA A 482 -4.94 9.62 -13.31
C ALA A 482 -3.47 9.99 -13.13
N GLY A 483 -2.63 9.00 -12.84
CA GLY A 483 -1.20 9.24 -12.81
C GLY A 483 -0.36 7.99 -12.79
N HIS A 484 0.91 8.15 -13.15
CA HIS A 484 1.88 7.08 -13.19
C HIS A 484 2.90 7.19 -12.04
N SER A 485 3.30 6.06 -11.46
CA SER A 485 4.31 5.99 -10.39
C SER A 485 3.91 6.88 -9.20
N MET A 486 4.77 7.81 -8.76
CA MET A 486 4.40 8.81 -7.76
C MET A 486 3.15 9.63 -8.15
N GLY A 487 2.92 9.86 -9.44
CA GLY A 487 1.69 10.47 -9.94
C GLY A 487 0.44 9.61 -9.70
N GLY A 488 0.57 8.28 -9.70
CA GLY A 488 -0.54 7.38 -9.38
C GLY A 488 -0.95 7.46 -7.91
N LEU A 489 0.03 7.55 -7.00
CA LEU A 489 -0.23 7.84 -5.59
C LEU A 489 -0.86 9.23 -5.40
N ALA A 490 -0.35 10.24 -6.10
CA ALA A 490 -0.94 11.58 -6.09
C ALA A 490 -2.39 11.57 -6.62
N ALA A 491 -2.71 10.71 -7.59
CA ALA A 491 -4.05 10.58 -8.12
C ALA A 491 -5.02 10.01 -7.09
N LEU A 492 -4.65 8.96 -6.37
CA LEU A 492 -5.48 8.41 -5.29
C LEU A 492 -5.72 9.43 -4.17
N LEU A 493 -4.65 10.08 -3.70
CA LEU A 493 -4.74 11.10 -2.65
C LEU A 493 -5.53 12.33 -3.10
N GLY A 494 -5.41 12.73 -4.36
CA GLY A 494 -6.17 13.84 -4.93
C GLY A 494 -7.67 13.53 -5.00
N VAL A 495 -8.05 12.31 -5.37
CA VAL A 495 -9.45 11.86 -5.38
C VAL A 495 -10.07 11.87 -3.98
N GLU A 496 -9.32 11.53 -2.95
CA GLU A 496 -9.81 11.61 -1.56
C GLU A 496 -10.01 13.05 -1.08
N ARG A 497 -9.15 13.95 -1.55
CA ARG A 497 -9.14 15.35 -1.13
C ARG A 497 -10.17 16.20 -1.85
N ASP A 498 -10.45 15.91 -3.11
CA ASP A 498 -11.33 16.71 -3.96
C ASP A 498 -12.48 15.87 -4.56
N PRO A 499 -13.72 16.08 -4.11
CA PRO A 499 -14.87 15.29 -4.54
C PRO A 499 -15.31 15.54 -5.99
N ARG A 500 -14.72 16.54 -6.67
CA ARG A 500 -14.95 16.78 -8.11
C ARG A 500 -14.37 15.66 -8.97
N PHE A 501 -13.35 14.95 -8.49
CA PHE A 501 -12.85 13.77 -9.17
C PHE A 501 -13.80 12.59 -8.98
N ARG A 502 -14.33 12.09 -10.09
CA ARG A 502 -15.33 11.02 -10.20
C ARG A 502 -14.74 9.65 -10.54
N ALA A 503 -13.44 9.59 -10.81
CA ALA A 503 -12.69 8.34 -10.96
C ALA A 503 -11.19 8.58 -10.67
N GLY A 504 -10.52 7.60 -10.09
CA GLY A 504 -9.08 7.57 -9.84
C GLY A 504 -8.38 6.46 -10.63
N ILE A 505 -7.22 6.75 -11.22
CA ILE A 505 -6.40 5.73 -11.91
C ILE A 505 -4.96 5.78 -11.39
N ILE A 506 -4.55 4.68 -10.78
CA ILE A 506 -3.21 4.45 -10.25
C ILE A 506 -2.46 3.58 -11.25
N ILE A 507 -1.55 4.17 -12.02
CA ILE A 507 -0.72 3.45 -12.98
C ILE A 507 0.63 3.15 -12.33
N ASP A 508 0.85 1.91 -11.95
CA ASP A 508 2.05 1.35 -11.30
C ASP A 508 2.62 2.24 -10.18
N GLY A 509 1.71 2.82 -9.40
CA GLY A 509 2.01 3.62 -8.23
C GLY A 509 2.39 2.74 -7.05
N ASP A 510 3.32 3.25 -6.24
CA ASP A 510 3.67 2.58 -4.99
C ASP A 510 2.68 2.98 -3.88
N VAL A 511 2.23 2.00 -3.10
CA VAL A 511 1.26 2.20 -2.03
C VAL A 511 2.01 2.08 -0.71
N PRO A 512 2.22 3.19 0.03
CA PRO A 512 2.94 3.12 1.30
C PRO A 512 2.06 2.49 2.39
N ASP A 513 2.65 1.68 3.26
CA ASP A 513 2.01 1.01 4.42
C ASP A 513 0.99 1.86 5.20
N ALA A 514 1.34 3.13 5.48
CA ALA A 514 0.48 4.03 6.24
C ALA A 514 -0.75 4.55 5.48
N LEU A 515 -0.85 4.29 4.16
CA LEU A 515 -1.97 4.76 3.35
C LEU A 515 -3.20 3.89 3.57
N VAL A 516 -4.27 4.50 4.06
CA VAL A 516 -5.59 3.88 4.17
C VAL A 516 -6.58 4.73 3.41
N SER A 517 -7.01 4.25 2.25
CA SER A 517 -8.09 4.86 1.46
C SER A 517 -9.40 4.14 1.68
N GLN A 518 -10.48 4.88 1.93
CA GLN A 518 -11.84 4.34 1.99
C GLN A 518 -12.78 5.01 0.99
N THR A 519 -12.21 5.51 -0.11
CA THR A 519 -12.98 6.28 -1.09
C THR A 519 -14.11 5.47 -1.71
N GLN A 520 -15.24 6.16 -1.95
CA GLN A 520 -16.38 5.67 -2.72
C GLN A 520 -16.21 5.95 -4.22
N THR A 521 -15.24 6.76 -4.59
CA THR A 521 -14.91 7.05 -5.97
C THR A 521 -14.34 5.80 -6.63
N PRO A 522 -14.75 5.47 -7.87
CA PRO A 522 -14.17 4.37 -8.62
C PRO A 522 -12.64 4.43 -8.73
N VAL A 523 -11.93 3.32 -8.51
CA VAL A 523 -10.46 3.24 -8.61
C VAL A 523 -10.01 2.10 -9.54
N LEU A 524 -9.15 2.43 -10.51
CA LEU A 524 -8.38 1.45 -11.29
C LEU A 524 -6.94 1.41 -10.77
N ILE A 525 -6.46 0.22 -10.40
CA ILE A 525 -5.05 -0.06 -10.12
C ILE A 525 -4.48 -0.82 -11.32
N LEU A 526 -3.68 -0.16 -12.15
CA LEU A 526 -3.00 -0.79 -13.29
C LEU A 526 -1.53 -0.97 -12.95
N ALA A 527 -1.12 -2.18 -12.61
CA ALA A 527 0.26 -2.50 -12.24
C ALA A 527 1.05 -3.10 -13.41
N ALA A 528 2.37 -2.93 -13.38
CA ALA A 528 3.28 -3.49 -14.38
C ALA A 528 4.21 -4.52 -13.75
N GLY A 529 4.02 -5.79 -14.10
CA GLY A 529 4.94 -6.88 -13.75
C GLY A 529 5.01 -7.24 -12.28
N ARG A 530 3.92 -7.10 -11.52
CA ARG A 530 3.88 -7.62 -10.15
C ARG A 530 3.99 -9.14 -10.20
N GLU A 531 5.00 -9.69 -9.52
CA GLU A 531 5.07 -11.15 -9.27
C GLU A 531 4.01 -11.56 -8.24
N ALA A 532 3.79 -10.70 -7.24
CA ALA A 532 2.70 -10.79 -6.29
C ALA A 532 2.30 -9.38 -5.84
N TRP A 533 1.04 -9.22 -5.45
CA TRP A 533 0.58 -8.01 -4.77
C TRP A 533 1.16 -7.92 -3.36
N SER A 534 1.57 -6.71 -2.97
CA SER A 534 2.07 -6.45 -1.63
C SER A 534 0.95 -6.47 -0.58
N ASP A 535 1.32 -6.59 0.69
CA ASP A 535 0.36 -6.51 1.79
C ASP A 535 -0.27 -5.11 1.86
N ASP A 536 0.49 -4.06 1.51
CA ASP A 536 0.03 -2.66 1.49
C ASP A 536 -1.03 -2.45 0.40
N GLU A 537 -0.79 -2.96 -0.81
CA GLU A 537 -1.77 -2.94 -1.91
C GLU A 537 -3.01 -3.77 -1.57
N SER A 538 -2.83 -4.92 -0.93
CA SER A 538 -3.94 -5.77 -0.50
C SER A 538 -4.79 -5.09 0.58
N ARG A 539 -4.17 -4.36 1.51
CA ARG A 539 -4.87 -3.53 2.50
C ARG A 539 -5.61 -2.37 1.85
N LEU A 540 -4.97 -1.66 0.92
CA LEU A 540 -5.63 -0.59 0.16
C LEU A 540 -6.87 -1.15 -0.55
N TRP A 541 -6.72 -2.24 -1.30
CA TRP A 541 -7.80 -2.89 -2.03
C TRP A 541 -8.99 -3.26 -1.14
N ALA A 542 -8.73 -3.86 0.01
CA ALA A 542 -9.79 -4.24 0.96
C ALA A 542 -10.50 -3.03 1.59
N ASN A 543 -9.82 -1.88 1.70
CA ASN A 543 -10.37 -0.68 2.31
C ASN A 543 -11.16 0.21 1.34
N LEU A 544 -10.87 0.16 0.04
CA LEU A 544 -11.65 0.84 -0.99
C LEU A 544 -13.14 0.44 -0.89
N ARG A 545 -14.06 1.40 -1.07
CA ARG A 545 -15.50 1.15 -0.92
C ARG A 545 -16.29 1.31 -2.21
N GLY A 546 -15.78 2.11 -3.14
CA GLY A 546 -16.35 2.28 -4.48
C GLY A 546 -16.02 1.14 -5.45
N PRO A 547 -16.55 1.22 -6.69
CA PRO A 547 -16.16 0.31 -7.77
C PRO A 547 -14.64 0.27 -7.93
N ARG A 548 -14.08 -0.94 -8.05
CA ARG A 548 -12.63 -1.09 -8.17
C ARG A 548 -12.24 -2.22 -9.10
N LEU A 549 -11.14 -2.00 -9.80
CA LEU A 549 -10.53 -2.96 -10.71
C LEU A 549 -9.02 -2.93 -10.49
N ALA A 550 -8.40 -4.09 -10.39
CA ALA A 550 -6.95 -4.21 -10.47
C ALA A 550 -6.57 -4.99 -11.73
N VAL A 551 -5.56 -4.52 -12.44
CA VAL A 551 -5.02 -5.14 -13.65
C VAL A 551 -3.51 -5.20 -13.50
N ASN A 552 -2.93 -6.39 -13.46
CA ASN A 552 -1.48 -6.58 -13.46
C ASN A 552 -1.03 -7.08 -14.84
N LEU A 553 -0.18 -6.32 -15.51
CA LEU A 553 0.40 -6.69 -16.80
C LEU A 553 1.66 -7.54 -16.55
N ARG A 554 1.52 -8.88 -16.58
CA ARG A 554 2.62 -9.81 -16.28
C ARG A 554 3.82 -9.60 -17.21
N GLY A 555 5.01 -9.57 -16.63
CA GLY A 555 6.27 -9.40 -17.36
C GLY A 555 6.48 -8.03 -17.99
N ALA A 556 5.55 -7.08 -17.81
CA ALA A 556 5.80 -5.67 -18.08
C ALA A 556 6.74 -5.08 -17.02
N GLU A 557 7.44 -4.00 -17.32
CA GLU A 557 8.22 -3.25 -16.33
C GLU A 557 7.61 -1.88 -16.04
N HIS A 558 8.13 -1.19 -15.02
CA HIS A 558 7.60 0.08 -14.55
C HIS A 558 7.44 1.14 -15.66
N LEU A 559 8.29 1.12 -16.69
CA LEU A 559 8.25 2.11 -17.79
C LEU A 559 7.25 1.75 -18.90
N THR A 560 6.68 0.55 -18.90
CA THR A 560 5.76 0.07 -19.95
C THR A 560 4.54 0.97 -20.16
N PRO A 561 3.93 1.58 -19.12
CA PRO A 561 2.82 2.52 -19.32
C PRO A 561 3.23 3.90 -19.84
N SER A 562 4.51 4.15 -20.12
CA SER A 562 5.03 5.42 -20.66
C SER A 562 5.46 5.27 -22.12
N ASP A 563 5.75 6.39 -22.78
CA ASP A 563 6.23 6.42 -24.17
C ASP A 563 7.57 5.70 -24.37
N ALA A 564 8.29 5.39 -23.28
CA ALA A 564 9.50 4.56 -23.34
C ALA A 564 9.25 3.21 -24.03
N VAL A 565 8.06 2.63 -23.89
CA VAL A 565 7.71 1.30 -24.42
C VAL A 565 7.81 1.21 -25.95
N TRP A 566 7.51 2.30 -26.66
CA TRP A 566 7.61 2.36 -28.12
C TRP A 566 8.85 3.12 -28.59
N LEU A 567 9.40 4.04 -27.77
CA LEU A 567 10.65 4.74 -28.08
C LEU A 567 11.87 3.81 -27.99
N ALA A 568 11.92 2.95 -26.98
CA ALA A 568 12.97 1.98 -26.75
C ALA A 568 12.43 0.56 -26.91
N LYS A 569 11.71 0.35 -28.03
CA LYS A 569 11.11 -0.94 -28.38
C LYS A 569 12.14 -2.07 -28.24
N ASP A 570 11.69 -3.22 -27.74
CA ASP A 570 12.49 -4.42 -27.45
C ASP A 570 13.51 -4.26 -26.29
N ALA A 571 13.71 -3.05 -25.77
CA ALA A 571 14.55 -2.79 -24.59
C ALA A 571 13.74 -2.54 -23.31
N ILE A 572 12.42 -2.32 -23.44
CA ILE A 572 11.46 -2.27 -22.35
C ILE A 572 10.74 -3.62 -22.27
N ALA A 573 10.72 -4.24 -21.09
CA ALA A 573 10.01 -5.50 -20.90
C ALA A 573 8.49 -5.30 -21.00
N THR A 574 7.79 -6.16 -21.74
CA THR A 574 6.33 -6.06 -21.98
C THR A 574 5.64 -7.43 -21.92
N GLY A 575 6.22 -8.38 -21.18
CA GLY A 575 5.70 -9.74 -21.11
C GLY A 575 5.75 -10.50 -22.43
N ALA A 576 5.02 -11.61 -22.50
CA ALA A 576 4.94 -12.50 -23.65
C ALA A 576 4.04 -11.94 -24.78
N MET A 577 3.15 -11.01 -24.46
CA MET A 577 2.29 -10.32 -25.44
C MET A 577 3.07 -9.40 -26.39
N GLY A 578 4.26 -8.96 -26.00
CA GLY A 578 5.05 -7.98 -26.76
C GLY A 578 4.53 -6.55 -26.63
N PRO A 579 5.26 -5.57 -27.19
CA PRO A 579 5.00 -4.16 -26.92
C PRO A 579 3.68 -3.65 -27.48
N GLU A 580 3.27 -4.06 -28.68
CA GLU A 580 2.04 -3.60 -29.33
C GLU A 580 0.78 -3.99 -28.55
N LYS A 581 0.67 -5.26 -28.18
CA LYS A 581 -0.48 -5.76 -27.41
C LYS A 581 -0.49 -5.22 -25.99
N THR A 582 0.67 -5.02 -25.38
CA THR A 582 0.75 -4.45 -24.03
C THR A 582 0.36 -2.96 -24.03
N MET A 583 0.79 -2.19 -25.03
CA MET A 583 0.29 -0.81 -25.23
C MET A 583 -1.22 -0.78 -25.46
N ALA A 584 -1.75 -1.70 -26.27
CA ALA A 584 -3.19 -1.82 -26.51
C ALA A 584 -3.95 -2.18 -25.22
N ALA A 585 -3.40 -3.07 -24.39
CA ALA A 585 -3.98 -3.41 -23.09
C ALA A 585 -4.06 -2.16 -22.19
N VAL A 586 -2.96 -1.41 -22.03
CA VAL A 586 -2.94 -0.18 -21.23
C VAL A 586 -4.03 0.80 -21.68
N ARG A 587 -4.09 1.10 -22.98
CA ARG A 587 -5.10 1.99 -23.57
C ARG A 587 -6.52 1.49 -23.34
N ASN A 588 -6.77 0.21 -23.57
CA ASN A 588 -8.11 -0.37 -23.53
C ASN A 588 -8.65 -0.51 -22.11
N TYR A 589 -7.85 -0.95 -21.13
CA TYR A 589 -8.31 -1.02 -19.74
C TYR A 589 -8.61 0.37 -19.17
N ILE A 590 -7.75 1.36 -19.43
CA ILE A 590 -7.99 2.75 -19.00
C ILE A 590 -9.26 3.30 -19.68
N GLY A 591 -9.36 3.16 -21.01
CA GLY A 591 -10.51 3.66 -21.77
C GLY A 591 -11.83 3.01 -21.37
N ALA A 592 -11.86 1.69 -21.19
CA ALA A 592 -13.04 0.95 -20.75
C ALA A 592 -13.46 1.36 -19.34
N PHE A 593 -12.51 1.47 -18.40
CA PHE A 593 -12.79 1.90 -17.04
C PHE A 593 -13.39 3.31 -16.98
N LEU A 594 -12.83 4.27 -17.73
CA LEU A 594 -13.36 5.62 -17.84
C LEU A 594 -14.75 5.64 -18.49
N ASP A 595 -14.95 4.88 -19.56
CA ASP A 595 -16.24 4.81 -20.26
C ASP A 595 -17.36 4.27 -19.35
N ALA A 596 -17.06 3.27 -18.52
CA ALA A 596 -18.03 2.71 -17.55
C ALA A 596 -18.36 3.69 -16.41
N ASN A 597 -17.35 4.42 -15.89
CA ASN A 597 -17.51 5.22 -14.67
C ASN A 597 -17.82 6.70 -14.91
N LEU A 598 -17.47 7.26 -16.07
CA LEU A 598 -17.71 8.66 -16.40
C LEU A 598 -18.80 8.86 -17.45
N ARG A 599 -19.00 7.91 -18.37
CA ARG A 599 -19.94 8.05 -19.49
C ARG A 599 -21.16 7.13 -19.39
N GLY A 600 -21.24 6.33 -18.32
CA GLY A 600 -22.34 5.38 -18.11
C GLY A 600 -22.48 4.34 -19.23
N LYS A 601 -21.40 4.05 -19.97
CA LYS A 601 -21.43 3.00 -20.99
C LYS A 601 -21.55 1.62 -20.32
N PRO A 602 -22.10 0.61 -21.02
CA PRO A 602 -22.10 -0.76 -20.52
C PRO A 602 -20.69 -1.22 -20.14
N TRP A 603 -20.61 -2.06 -19.12
CA TRP A 603 -19.33 -2.65 -18.70
C TRP A 603 -18.73 -3.47 -19.84
N ASP A 604 -17.55 -3.05 -20.28
CA ASP A 604 -16.77 -3.77 -21.28
C ASP A 604 -16.35 -5.15 -20.73
N PRO A 605 -16.34 -6.22 -21.54
CA PRO A 605 -15.84 -7.54 -21.14
C PRO A 605 -14.44 -7.53 -20.51
N LEU A 606 -13.60 -6.55 -20.84
CA LEU A 606 -12.30 -6.35 -20.20
C LEU A 606 -12.40 -6.10 -18.69
N LEU A 607 -13.49 -5.49 -18.21
CA LEU A 607 -13.62 -5.07 -16.81
C LEU A 607 -14.20 -6.16 -15.89
N ILE A 608 -14.59 -7.31 -16.45
CA ILE A 608 -15.26 -8.39 -15.69
C ILE A 608 -14.41 -9.63 -15.51
N GLY A 609 -13.22 -9.71 -16.12
CA GLY A 609 -12.32 -10.83 -15.96
C GLY A 609 -11.24 -10.92 -17.06
N PRO A 610 -10.53 -12.05 -17.14
CA PRO A 610 -9.46 -12.25 -18.12
C PRO A 610 -9.96 -12.17 -19.58
N SER A 611 -9.12 -11.63 -20.45
CA SER A 611 -9.40 -11.52 -21.89
C SER A 611 -8.39 -12.31 -22.73
N SER A 612 -8.89 -13.04 -23.73
CA SER A 612 -8.04 -13.75 -24.70
C SER A 612 -7.21 -12.81 -25.57
N ASP A 613 -7.63 -11.55 -25.71
CA ASP A 613 -6.90 -10.54 -26.47
C ASP A 613 -5.66 -10.05 -25.70
N PHE A 614 -5.72 -10.12 -24.36
CA PHE A 614 -4.67 -9.67 -23.45
C PHE A 614 -4.30 -10.76 -22.41
N PRO A 615 -3.69 -11.89 -22.84
CA PRO A 615 -3.43 -13.03 -21.96
C PRO A 615 -2.41 -12.78 -20.82
N ASP A 616 -1.64 -11.69 -20.86
CA ASP A 616 -0.75 -11.30 -19.76
C ASP A 616 -1.40 -10.28 -18.80
N ALA A 617 -2.66 -9.89 -19.01
CA ALA A 617 -3.39 -9.03 -18.08
C ALA A 617 -4.13 -9.88 -17.05
N ASP A 618 -3.59 -9.96 -15.83
CA ASP A 618 -4.29 -10.54 -14.69
C ASP A 618 -5.30 -9.53 -14.16
N VAL A 619 -6.58 -9.86 -14.22
CA VAL A 619 -7.67 -8.98 -13.82
C VAL A 619 -8.25 -9.45 -12.48
N THR A 620 -8.33 -8.55 -11.52
CA THR A 620 -9.01 -8.76 -10.24
C THR A 620 -10.17 -7.77 -10.11
N THR A 621 -11.37 -8.30 -9.97
CA THR A 621 -12.61 -7.56 -9.83
C THR A 621 -12.94 -7.31 -8.36
N GLN A 622 -13.76 -6.29 -8.06
CA GLN A 622 -14.10 -5.88 -6.69
C GLN A 622 -14.58 -6.98 -5.72
N ASN A 623 -15.09 -8.10 -6.25
CA ASN A 623 -15.60 -9.23 -5.47
C ASN A 623 -14.50 -10.25 -5.09
N GLU A 624 -13.28 -10.03 -5.54
CA GLU A 624 -12.14 -10.92 -5.34
C GLU A 624 -11.12 -10.28 -4.38
N LEU A 625 -10.37 -11.12 -3.69
CA LEU A 625 -9.20 -10.68 -2.93
C LEU A 625 -8.05 -10.38 -3.91
N LEU A 626 -7.28 -9.33 -3.62
CA LEU A 626 -6.16 -8.92 -4.47
C LEU A 626 -5.05 -9.98 -4.51
N ARG A 627 -4.74 -10.56 -3.35
CA ARG A 627 -4.00 -11.81 -3.26
C ARG A 627 -5.00 -12.96 -3.39
N GLY A 628 -4.80 -13.86 -4.36
CA GLY A 628 -5.45 -15.17 -4.29
C GLY A 628 -5.17 -15.80 -2.91
N GLU A 629 -6.15 -16.49 -2.33
CA GLU A 629 -5.91 -17.16 -1.04
C GLU A 629 -4.70 -18.11 -1.15
N PRO A 630 -3.84 -18.16 -0.12
CA PRO A 630 -2.69 -19.05 -0.10
C PRO A 630 -3.05 -20.54 -0.24
#